data_AF-A0A3M1HPC3-F1
#
_entry.id   AF-A0A3M1HPC3-F1
#
_cell.length_a   1.000
_cell.length_b   1.000
_cell.length_c   1.000
_cell.angle_alpha   90.00
_cell.angle_beta   90.00
_cell.angle_gamma   90.00
#
_symmetry.space_group_name_H-M   'P 1'
#
loop_
_entity.id
_entity.type
_entity.pdbx_description
1 polymer ?
#
loop_
_entity_poly.entity_id
_entity_poly.type
_entity_poly.pdbx_seq_one_letter_code
_entity_poly.pdbx_strand_id
1 'polypeptide(L)'
;LEADGSRFAIYAPDGTTHTIQWSQIGAHLAANACAAIAAACEGFGVPFADACQAIAAWPGVRRRMTLLTEAQGVRIWEDFAHHPTAIRAVIAALAARRARERRGSTLWVVLEPASNTMRRKVHEKALPEALARADRVILLPPEPRGLAKAELLDVRAVAKALGARAQVAEDPKAGAAEIAQSLRPGDDVLLLSNASLRGVREALLRALSG
;
A
#
# COMPACT_ATOMS: atom_id res chain seq x y z
N LEU A 1 -3.37 -18.13 12.40
CA LEU A 1 -3.19 -17.44 11.10
C LEU A 1 -3.18 -15.95 11.40
N GLU A 2 -2.47 -15.14 10.62
CA GLU A 2 -2.32 -13.71 10.88
C GLU A 2 -3.21 -12.87 9.97
N ALA A 3 -3.93 -11.90 10.55
CA ALA A 3 -4.85 -11.04 9.82
C ALA A 3 -4.14 -10.13 8.78
N ASP A 4 -2.85 -9.88 8.98
CA ASP A 4 -1.99 -9.15 8.04
C ASP A 4 -1.57 -10.02 6.84
N GLY A 5 -1.95 -11.30 6.76
CA GLY A 5 -1.60 -12.19 5.66
C GLY A 5 -0.14 -12.67 5.66
N SER A 6 0.66 -12.35 6.68
CA SER A 6 2.05 -12.83 6.79
C SER A 6 2.17 -14.30 7.14
N ARG A 7 1.08 -14.92 7.64
CA ARG A 7 1.00 -16.35 7.92
C ARG A 7 -0.41 -16.87 7.68
N PHE A 8 -0.56 -17.80 6.74
CA PHE A 8 -1.84 -18.36 6.32
C PHE A 8 -1.72 -19.87 6.04
N ALA A 9 -2.85 -20.58 6.05
CA ALA A 9 -2.91 -22.00 5.72
C ALA A 9 -3.51 -22.15 4.31
N ILE A 10 -2.94 -23.05 3.53
CA ILE A 10 -3.45 -23.48 2.23
C ILE A 10 -3.85 -24.95 2.31
N TYR A 11 -4.94 -25.31 1.64
CA TYR A 11 -5.51 -26.65 1.62
C TYR A 11 -5.60 -27.09 0.17
N ALA A 12 -4.99 -28.24 -0.13
CA ALA A 12 -5.09 -28.90 -1.42
C ALA A 12 -6.40 -29.71 -1.52
N PRO A 13 -6.88 -30.04 -2.74
CA PRO A 13 -8.11 -30.80 -2.93
C PRO A 13 -8.12 -32.19 -2.27
N ASP A 14 -6.95 -32.80 -2.10
CA ASP A 14 -6.75 -34.10 -1.45
C ASP A 14 -6.75 -34.02 0.10
N GLY A 15 -6.95 -32.82 0.66
CA GLY A 15 -6.92 -32.56 2.10
C GLY A 15 -5.53 -32.27 2.66
N THR A 16 -4.46 -32.34 1.85
CA THR A 16 -3.12 -31.95 2.27
C THR A 16 -3.11 -30.46 2.65
N THR A 17 -2.44 -30.12 3.74
CA THR A 17 -2.37 -28.73 4.22
C THR A 17 -0.93 -28.28 4.42
N HIS A 18 -0.68 -27.01 4.14
CA HIS A 18 0.59 -26.36 4.44
C HIS A 18 0.34 -24.99 5.07
N THR A 19 1.13 -24.65 6.10
CA THR A 19 1.16 -23.28 6.62
C THR A 19 2.28 -22.52 5.94
N ILE A 20 1.95 -21.43 5.28
CA ILE A 20 2.92 -20.51 4.68
C ILE A 20 3.16 -19.37 5.66
N GLN A 21 4.43 -19.10 5.94
CA GLN A 21 4.89 -17.92 6.64
C GLN A 21 5.97 -17.26 5.78
N TRP A 22 5.78 -15.98 5.48
CA TRP A 22 6.63 -15.23 4.56
C TRP A 22 6.84 -13.79 5.03
N SER A 23 7.66 -13.03 4.31
CA SER A 23 7.94 -11.62 4.62
C SER A 23 6.87 -10.64 4.11
N GLN A 24 5.92 -11.11 3.30
CA GLN A 24 4.90 -10.27 2.67
C GLN A 24 3.70 -10.02 3.60
N ILE A 25 2.95 -8.95 3.35
CA ILE A 25 1.69 -8.66 4.05
C ILE A 25 0.56 -8.31 3.08
N GLY A 26 -0.63 -8.81 3.39
CA GLY A 26 -1.89 -8.56 2.71
C GLY A 26 -2.61 -9.85 2.33
N ALA A 27 -3.88 -9.95 2.71
CA ALA A 27 -4.74 -11.08 2.30
C ALA A 27 -4.85 -11.23 0.77
N HIS A 28 -4.75 -10.12 0.04
CA HIS A 28 -4.72 -10.13 -1.43
C HIS A 28 -3.44 -10.77 -2.00
N LEU A 29 -2.29 -10.58 -1.34
CA LEU A 29 -1.06 -11.29 -1.72
C LEU A 29 -1.16 -12.78 -1.39
N ALA A 30 -1.71 -13.13 -0.22
CA ALA A 30 -1.97 -14.52 0.13
C ALA A 30 -2.90 -15.20 -0.90
N ALA A 31 -3.95 -14.51 -1.37
CA ALA A 31 -4.82 -15.01 -2.44
C ALA A 31 -4.05 -15.21 -3.77
N ASN A 32 -3.19 -14.26 -4.15
CA ASN A 32 -2.33 -14.42 -5.33
C ASN A 32 -1.37 -15.60 -5.20
N ALA A 33 -0.82 -15.82 -4.00
CA ALA A 33 0.02 -16.98 -3.72
C ALA A 33 -0.75 -18.29 -3.85
N CYS A 34 -1.97 -18.38 -3.32
CA CYS A 34 -2.83 -19.55 -3.51
C CYS A 34 -3.09 -19.81 -4.99
N ALA A 35 -3.39 -18.77 -5.78
CA ALA A 35 -3.59 -18.90 -7.23
C ALA A 35 -2.32 -19.36 -7.95
N ALA A 36 -1.15 -18.83 -7.59
CA ALA A 36 0.14 -19.23 -8.16
C ALA A 36 0.49 -20.68 -7.83
N ILE A 37 0.27 -21.10 -6.58
CA ILE A 37 0.49 -22.49 -6.14
C ILE A 37 -0.45 -23.43 -6.91
N ALA A 38 -1.74 -23.10 -7.00
CA ALA A 38 -2.70 -23.90 -7.74
C ALA A 38 -2.31 -24.03 -9.22
N ALA A 39 -1.95 -22.92 -9.86
CA ALA A 39 -1.49 -22.94 -11.26
C ALA A 39 -0.23 -23.78 -11.45
N ALA A 40 0.75 -23.69 -10.53
CA ALA A 40 1.98 -24.48 -10.59
C ALA A 40 1.72 -25.99 -10.41
N CYS A 41 0.87 -26.36 -9.46
CA CYS A 41 0.55 -27.77 -9.19
C CYS A 41 -0.27 -28.38 -10.31
N GLU A 42 -1.41 -27.77 -10.65
CA GLU A 42 -2.37 -28.31 -11.63
C GLU A 42 -1.90 -28.14 -13.08
N GLY A 43 -1.26 -27.02 -13.39
CA GLY A 43 -0.84 -26.70 -14.75
C GLY A 43 0.50 -27.28 -15.15
N PHE A 44 1.40 -27.52 -14.18
CA PHE A 44 2.80 -27.86 -14.45
C PHE A 44 3.33 -29.03 -13.61
N GLY A 45 2.50 -29.65 -12.77
CA GLY A 45 2.88 -30.83 -11.98
C GLY A 45 3.91 -30.55 -10.89
N VAL A 46 4.07 -29.29 -10.46
CA VAL A 46 4.98 -28.95 -9.35
C VAL A 46 4.43 -29.57 -8.06
N PRO A 47 5.24 -30.30 -7.27
CA PRO A 47 4.78 -30.85 -6.00
C PRO A 47 4.26 -29.76 -5.07
N PHE A 48 3.12 -30.00 -4.41
CA PHE A 48 2.46 -29.01 -3.55
C PHE A 48 3.38 -28.46 -2.46
N ALA A 49 4.18 -29.33 -1.83
CA ALA A 49 5.15 -28.94 -0.82
C ALA A 49 6.22 -27.98 -1.39
N ASP A 50 6.75 -28.28 -2.57
CA ASP A 50 7.78 -27.46 -3.24
C ASP A 50 7.22 -26.09 -3.63
N ALA A 51 5.99 -26.05 -4.16
CA ALA A 51 5.31 -24.79 -4.48
C ALA A 51 5.09 -23.93 -3.22
N CYS A 52 4.68 -24.54 -2.11
CA CYS A 52 4.51 -23.85 -0.84
C CYS A 52 5.84 -23.31 -0.28
N GLN A 53 6.92 -24.10 -0.36
CA GLN A 53 8.25 -23.69 0.06
C GLN A 53 8.79 -22.54 -0.80
N ALA A 54 8.62 -22.61 -2.12
CA ALA A 54 9.03 -21.56 -3.04
C ALA A 54 8.31 -20.23 -2.75
N ILE A 55 7.00 -20.28 -2.50
CA ILE A 55 6.23 -19.09 -2.09
C ILE A 55 6.67 -18.56 -0.72
N ALA A 56 6.91 -19.44 0.26
CA ALA A 56 7.37 -19.02 1.59
C ALA A 56 8.72 -18.29 1.53
N ALA A 57 9.62 -18.71 0.63
CA ALA A 57 10.92 -18.11 0.40
C ALA A 57 10.91 -16.90 -0.56
N TRP A 58 9.77 -16.60 -1.20
CA TRP A 58 9.68 -15.55 -2.20
C TRP A 58 9.95 -14.16 -1.59
N PRO A 59 10.93 -13.39 -2.10
CA PRO A 59 11.32 -12.11 -1.50
C PRO A 59 10.31 -10.99 -1.75
N GLY A 60 9.29 -11.22 -2.56
CA GLY A 60 8.32 -10.21 -2.96
C GLY A 60 8.64 -9.54 -4.29
N VAL A 61 7.88 -8.49 -4.60
CA VAL A 61 8.15 -7.58 -5.72
C VAL A 61 8.59 -6.25 -5.15
N ARG A 62 9.58 -5.60 -5.77
CA ARG A 62 9.94 -4.22 -5.42
C ARG A 62 8.72 -3.32 -5.52
N ARG A 63 8.56 -2.41 -4.54
CA ARG A 63 7.44 -1.46 -4.47
C ARG A 63 6.08 -2.14 -4.32
N ARG A 64 6.05 -3.32 -3.68
CA ARG A 64 4.85 -3.96 -3.14
C ARG A 64 5.03 -4.11 -1.64
N MET A 65 4.31 -3.31 -0.86
CA MET A 65 4.44 -3.25 0.61
C MET A 65 5.89 -3.28 1.10
N THR A 66 6.77 -2.55 0.41
CA THR A 66 8.21 -2.58 0.68
C THR A 66 8.54 -1.59 1.81
N LEU A 67 9.12 -2.10 2.90
CA LEU A 67 9.70 -1.25 3.95
C LEU A 67 10.98 -0.61 3.41
N LEU A 68 10.99 0.72 3.28
CA LEU A 68 12.15 1.49 2.80
C LEU A 68 13.12 1.84 3.93
N THR A 69 12.59 2.18 5.10
CA THR A 69 13.39 2.49 6.30
C THR A 69 12.56 2.31 7.56
N GLU A 70 13.24 2.01 8.65
CA GLU A 70 12.77 2.22 10.01
C GLU A 70 13.81 3.05 10.76
N ALA A 71 13.50 4.32 11.02
CA ALA A 71 14.42 5.27 11.64
C ALA A 71 13.64 6.17 12.60
N GLN A 72 14.25 6.50 13.74
CA GLN A 72 13.62 7.31 14.79
C GLN A 72 12.23 6.77 15.24
N GLY A 73 12.04 5.45 15.16
CA GLY A 73 10.76 4.79 15.47
C GLY A 73 9.67 4.93 14.39
N VAL A 74 9.94 5.61 13.28
CA VAL A 74 9.03 5.77 12.14
C VAL A 74 9.36 4.75 11.07
N ARG A 75 8.35 4.19 10.39
CA ARG A 75 8.56 3.35 9.21
C ARG A 75 8.02 4.01 7.95
N ILE A 76 8.76 3.92 6.86
CA ILE A 76 8.29 4.35 5.53
C ILE A 76 8.11 3.11 4.66
N TRP A 77 6.91 2.96 4.13
CA TRP A 77 6.48 1.90 3.24
C TRP A 77 6.20 2.46 1.84
N GLU A 78 6.46 1.67 0.80
CA GLU A 78 6.11 2.00 -0.58
C GLU A 78 5.29 0.86 -1.24
N ASP A 79 4.20 1.24 -1.92
CA ASP A 79 3.43 0.35 -2.80
C ASP A 79 3.01 1.07 -4.11
N PHE A 80 2.98 0.33 -5.23
CA PHE A 80 2.51 0.86 -6.51
C PHE A 80 0.99 0.88 -6.69
N ALA A 81 0.23 0.41 -5.70
CA ALA A 81 -1.23 0.42 -5.72
C ALA A 81 -1.75 1.83 -6.03
N HIS A 82 -2.49 1.90 -7.13
CA HIS A 82 -3.06 3.14 -7.64
C HIS A 82 -4.57 3.04 -7.82
N HIS A 83 -5.16 1.85 -7.99
CA HIS A 83 -6.62 1.72 -8.10
C HIS A 83 -7.28 1.68 -6.69
N PRO A 84 -8.48 2.28 -6.47
CA PRO A 84 -9.13 2.30 -5.17
C PRO A 84 -9.22 0.94 -4.46
N THR A 85 -9.57 -0.13 -5.19
CA THR A 85 -9.60 -1.49 -4.64
C THR A 85 -8.24 -1.94 -4.09
N ALA A 86 -7.15 -1.67 -4.82
CA ALA A 86 -5.80 -2.02 -4.41
C ALA A 86 -5.33 -1.15 -3.24
N ILE A 87 -5.59 0.16 -3.30
CA ILE A 87 -5.30 1.12 -2.22
C ILE A 87 -5.92 0.64 -0.91
N ARG A 88 -7.22 0.28 -0.93
CA ARG A 88 -7.94 -0.23 0.24
C ARG A 88 -7.29 -1.49 0.81
N ALA A 89 -6.90 -2.43 -0.05
CA ALA A 89 -6.28 -3.69 0.36
C ALA A 89 -4.90 -3.49 1.00
N VAL A 90 -4.10 -2.59 0.45
CA VAL A 90 -2.75 -2.24 0.95
C VAL A 90 -2.83 -1.51 2.29
N ILE A 91 -3.72 -0.52 2.43
CA ILE A 91 -3.94 0.17 3.71
C ILE A 91 -4.47 -0.80 4.77
N ALA A 92 -5.40 -1.68 4.40
CA ALA A 92 -5.93 -2.68 5.34
C ALA A 92 -4.84 -3.65 5.83
N ALA A 93 -3.95 -4.10 4.94
CA ALA A 93 -2.82 -4.95 5.29
C ALA A 93 -1.88 -4.26 6.30
N LEU A 94 -1.52 -3.00 6.03
CA LEU A 94 -0.65 -2.24 6.92
C LEU A 94 -1.32 -1.95 8.28
N ALA A 95 -2.60 -1.61 8.28
CA ALA A 95 -3.36 -1.39 9.51
C ALA A 95 -3.42 -2.68 10.36
N ALA A 96 -3.64 -3.84 9.74
CA ALA A 96 -3.62 -5.13 10.43
C ALA A 96 -2.23 -5.44 11.02
N ARG A 97 -1.17 -5.16 10.26
CA ARG A 97 0.21 -5.31 10.72
C ARG A 97 0.50 -4.43 11.94
N ARG A 98 0.13 -3.15 11.88
CA ARG A 98 0.27 -2.19 12.99
C ARG A 98 -0.44 -2.67 14.24
N ALA A 99 -1.68 -3.14 14.11
CA ALA A 99 -2.47 -3.66 15.23
C ALA A 99 -1.80 -4.88 15.88
N ARG A 100 -1.31 -5.83 15.06
CA ARG A 100 -0.59 -7.03 15.53
C ARG A 100 0.68 -6.67 16.30
N GLU A 101 1.43 -5.68 15.82
CA GLU A 101 2.66 -5.19 16.44
C GLU A 101 2.41 -4.22 17.60
N ARG A 102 1.14 -3.91 17.90
CA ARG A 102 0.74 -2.89 18.89
C ARG A 102 1.45 -1.54 18.66
N ARG A 103 1.72 -1.20 17.39
CA ARG A 103 2.25 0.11 17.01
C ARG A 103 1.16 1.15 17.19
N GLY A 104 1.29 1.96 18.23
CA GLY A 104 0.47 3.16 18.43
C GLY A 104 0.92 4.30 17.51
N SER A 105 0.10 5.34 17.44
CA SER A 105 0.26 6.56 16.61
C SER A 105 -0.36 6.43 15.21
N THR A 106 0.18 7.12 14.21
CA THR A 106 -0.54 7.55 13.02
C THR A 106 -0.14 6.74 11.79
N LEU A 107 -1.13 6.28 11.02
CA LEU A 107 -0.93 5.82 9.65
C LEU A 107 -1.13 7.00 8.68
N TRP A 108 -0.02 7.53 8.17
CA TRP A 108 0.02 8.52 7.10
C TRP A 108 -0.03 7.82 5.75
N VAL A 109 -0.87 8.31 4.84
CA VAL A 109 -0.94 7.85 3.45
C VAL A 109 -0.65 9.02 2.52
N VAL A 110 0.33 8.87 1.64
CA VAL A 110 0.59 9.82 0.55
C VAL A 110 0.19 9.15 -0.77
N LEU A 111 -0.76 9.74 -1.48
CA LEU A 111 -1.26 9.18 -2.74
C LEU A 111 -0.97 10.11 -3.91
N GLU A 112 -0.30 9.57 -4.93
CA GLU A 112 -0.10 10.18 -6.23
C GLU A 112 -0.93 9.48 -7.32
N PRO A 113 -1.97 10.12 -7.86
CA PRO A 113 -2.77 9.61 -8.97
C PRO A 113 -2.02 9.69 -10.33
N ALA A 114 -0.93 8.93 -10.48
CA ALA A 114 -0.03 9.06 -11.64
C ALA A 114 -0.35 8.10 -12.81
N SER A 115 -1.22 7.11 -12.68
CA SER A 115 -1.60 6.25 -13.81
C SER A 115 -2.66 6.90 -14.71
N ASN A 116 -2.77 6.47 -15.97
CA ASN A 116 -3.81 6.96 -16.89
C ASN A 116 -5.23 6.68 -16.39
N THR A 117 -5.42 5.55 -15.74
CA THR A 117 -6.71 5.17 -15.14
C THR A 117 -6.96 5.96 -13.87
N MET A 118 -5.96 6.08 -12.99
CA MET A 118 -6.15 6.63 -11.66
C MET A 118 -6.38 8.15 -11.64
N ARG A 119 -5.81 8.87 -12.60
CA ARG A 119 -6.04 10.32 -12.75
C ARG A 119 -7.47 10.66 -13.22
N ARG A 120 -8.31 9.68 -13.55
CA ARG A 120 -9.68 9.91 -14.04
C ARG A 120 -10.66 10.09 -12.90
N LYS A 121 -11.64 10.97 -13.12
CA LYS A 121 -12.71 11.33 -12.19
C LYS A 121 -13.61 10.16 -11.76
N VAL A 122 -13.67 9.09 -12.55
CA VAL A 122 -14.45 7.88 -12.23
C VAL A 122 -14.12 7.29 -10.86
N HIS A 123 -12.90 7.49 -10.36
CA HIS A 123 -12.47 6.97 -9.05
C HIS A 123 -12.74 7.92 -7.87
N GLU A 124 -13.17 9.15 -8.11
CA GLU A 124 -13.34 10.20 -7.10
C GLU A 124 -14.24 9.76 -5.94
N LYS A 125 -15.37 9.11 -6.25
CA LYS A 125 -16.34 8.65 -5.23
C LYS A 125 -15.86 7.44 -4.44
N ALA A 126 -14.99 6.60 -5.02
CA ALA A 126 -14.49 5.37 -4.38
C ALA A 126 -13.26 5.63 -3.49
N LEU A 127 -12.53 6.72 -3.74
CA LEU A 127 -11.32 7.05 -3.00
C LEU A 127 -11.51 7.29 -1.50
N PRO A 128 -12.53 8.03 -1.04
CA PRO A 128 -12.75 8.25 0.39
C PRO A 128 -12.89 6.94 1.16
N GLU A 129 -13.62 5.97 0.60
CA GLU A 129 -13.78 4.63 1.20
C GLU A 129 -12.45 3.86 1.18
N ALA A 130 -11.72 3.90 0.08
CA ALA A 130 -10.42 3.23 -0.04
C ALA A 130 -9.37 3.76 0.96
N LEU A 131 -9.46 5.06 1.30
CA LEU A 131 -8.57 5.76 2.21
C LEU A 131 -9.09 5.79 3.67
N ALA A 132 -10.26 5.21 3.94
CA ALA A 132 -10.98 5.42 5.21
C ALA A 132 -10.21 4.97 6.46
N ARG A 133 -9.30 4.00 6.31
CA ARG A 133 -8.46 3.43 7.39
C ARG A 133 -7.14 4.18 7.61
N ALA A 134 -6.87 5.24 6.84
CA ALA A 134 -5.76 6.14 7.11
C ALA A 134 -6.15 7.18 8.16
N ASP A 135 -5.22 7.52 9.05
CA ASP A 135 -5.39 8.56 10.06
C ASP A 135 -5.14 9.95 9.48
N ARG A 136 -4.17 10.02 8.55
CA ARG A 136 -3.80 11.22 7.80
C ARG A 136 -3.56 10.89 6.33
N VAL A 137 -4.05 11.74 5.44
CA VAL A 137 -3.96 11.55 3.99
C VAL A 137 -3.43 12.81 3.33
N ILE A 138 -2.34 12.66 2.57
CA ILE A 138 -1.82 13.70 1.69
C ILE A 138 -2.12 13.29 0.25
N LEU A 139 -2.91 14.12 -0.43
CA LEU A 139 -3.27 13.91 -1.83
C LEU A 139 -2.42 14.82 -2.72
N LEU A 140 -1.77 14.22 -3.70
CA LEU A 140 -1.03 14.91 -4.73
C LEU A 140 -1.94 15.18 -5.94
N PRO A 141 -2.01 16.42 -6.48
CA PRO A 141 -2.81 16.69 -7.67
C PRO A 141 -2.33 15.90 -8.89
N PRO A 142 -3.24 15.29 -9.66
CA PRO A 142 -2.89 14.60 -10.90
C PRO A 142 -2.44 15.60 -11.97
N GLU A 143 -1.48 15.18 -12.80
CA GLU A 143 -1.20 15.88 -14.05
C GLU A 143 -2.31 15.57 -15.08
N PRO A 144 -2.81 16.56 -15.86
CA PRO A 144 -3.90 16.31 -16.82
C PRO A 144 -3.57 15.30 -17.92
N ARG A 145 -2.35 15.36 -18.49
CA ARG A 145 -1.87 14.53 -19.63
C ARG A 145 -2.93 14.28 -20.71
N GLY A 146 -3.51 15.36 -21.22
CA GLY A 146 -4.47 15.32 -22.32
C GLY A 146 -5.92 15.03 -21.92
N LEU A 147 -6.23 14.81 -20.65
CA LEU A 147 -7.61 14.72 -20.16
C LEU A 147 -8.25 16.10 -20.06
N ALA A 148 -9.54 16.18 -20.41
CA ALA A 148 -10.31 17.38 -20.13
C ALA A 148 -10.46 17.58 -18.60
N LYS A 149 -10.60 18.83 -18.16
CA LYS A 149 -10.78 19.16 -16.74
C LYS A 149 -11.95 18.41 -16.09
N ALA A 150 -13.03 18.16 -16.85
CA ALA A 150 -14.20 17.44 -16.37
C ALA A 150 -13.95 15.93 -16.13
N GLU A 151 -12.93 15.37 -16.79
CA GLU A 151 -12.54 13.96 -16.69
C GLU A 151 -11.40 13.73 -15.69
N LEU A 152 -10.69 14.79 -15.31
CA LEU A 152 -9.60 14.74 -14.35
C LEU A 152 -10.15 14.57 -12.92
N LEU A 153 -9.47 13.74 -12.14
CA LEU A 153 -9.77 13.53 -10.73
C LEU A 153 -9.61 14.84 -9.94
N ASP A 154 -10.65 15.24 -9.21
CA ASP A 154 -10.59 16.35 -8.27
C ASP A 154 -10.18 15.84 -6.88
N VAL A 155 -8.88 15.90 -6.59
CA VAL A 155 -8.35 15.51 -5.27
C VAL A 155 -8.84 16.42 -4.14
N ARG A 156 -9.30 17.64 -4.43
CA ARG A 156 -9.88 18.53 -3.41
C ARG A 156 -11.28 18.07 -3.02
N ALA A 157 -12.06 17.55 -3.97
CA ALA A 157 -13.33 16.89 -3.68
C ALA A 157 -13.12 15.65 -2.80
N VAL A 158 -12.10 14.83 -3.09
CA VAL A 158 -11.72 13.68 -2.26
C VAL A 158 -11.29 14.12 -0.85
N ALA A 159 -10.43 15.15 -0.74
CA ALA A 159 -10.00 15.68 0.55
C ALA A 159 -11.19 16.18 1.38
N LYS A 160 -12.11 16.91 0.75
CA LYS A 160 -13.34 17.41 1.39
C LYS A 160 -14.19 16.26 1.95
N ALA A 161 -14.33 15.17 1.22
CA ALA A 161 -15.08 13.99 1.67
C ALA A 161 -14.40 13.26 2.86
N LEU A 162 -13.07 13.32 2.95
CA LEU A 162 -12.30 12.75 4.07
C LEU A 162 -12.23 13.67 5.30
N GLY A 163 -12.57 14.95 5.14
CA GLY A 163 -12.60 15.95 6.21
C GLY A 163 -11.20 16.32 6.71
N ALA A 164 -11.09 16.62 8.02
CA ALA A 164 -9.86 17.07 8.66
C ALA A 164 -8.68 16.07 8.61
N ARG A 165 -8.91 14.85 8.13
CA ARG A 165 -7.87 13.83 7.97
C ARG A 165 -7.09 13.99 6.66
N ALA A 166 -7.60 14.75 5.70
CA ALA A 166 -7.01 14.84 4.38
C ALA A 166 -6.69 16.28 3.98
N GLN A 167 -5.58 16.43 3.27
CA GLN A 167 -5.19 17.70 2.64
C GLN A 167 -4.59 17.44 1.27
N VAL A 168 -4.60 18.49 0.45
CA VAL A 168 -3.98 18.48 -0.88
C VAL A 168 -2.66 19.21 -0.79
N ALA A 169 -1.57 18.54 -1.17
CA ALA A 169 -0.25 19.14 -1.29
C ALA A 169 0.02 19.49 -2.76
N GLU A 170 -0.17 20.76 -3.11
CA GLU A 170 0.10 21.28 -4.45
C GLU A 170 1.58 21.18 -4.80
N ASP A 171 2.46 21.46 -3.84
CA ASP A 171 3.88 21.16 -3.91
C ASP A 171 4.18 19.85 -3.16
N PRO A 172 4.56 18.77 -3.87
CA PRO A 172 4.91 17.50 -3.24
C PRO A 172 6.05 17.63 -2.21
N LYS A 173 7.06 18.47 -2.46
CA LYS A 173 8.20 18.62 -1.53
C LYS A 173 7.79 19.35 -0.25
N ALA A 174 6.94 20.37 -0.37
CA ALA A 174 6.38 21.05 0.80
C ALA A 174 5.53 20.07 1.63
N GLY A 175 4.68 19.26 0.98
CA GLY A 175 3.91 18.22 1.65
C GLY A 175 4.79 17.19 2.36
N ALA A 176 5.91 16.78 1.74
CA ALA A 176 6.88 15.88 2.37
C ALA A 176 7.51 16.50 3.63
N ALA A 177 7.87 17.79 3.58
CA ALA A 177 8.43 18.49 4.74
C ALA A 177 7.42 18.61 5.89
N GLU A 178 6.15 18.88 5.57
CA GLU A 178 5.08 18.96 6.56
C GLU A 178 4.81 17.61 7.25
N ILE A 179 4.76 16.52 6.46
CA ILE A 179 4.70 15.16 7.02
C ILE A 179 5.89 14.97 7.97
N ALA A 180 7.12 15.21 7.48
CA ALA A 180 8.33 14.97 8.26
C ALA A 180 8.33 15.69 9.62
N GLN A 181 7.89 16.95 9.67
CA GLN A 181 7.77 17.73 10.91
C GLN A 181 6.70 17.21 11.87
N SER A 182 5.71 16.49 11.35
CA SER A 182 4.58 15.95 12.12
C SER A 182 4.81 14.52 12.63
N LEU A 183 5.83 13.82 12.11
CA LEU A 183 6.09 12.42 12.42
C LEU A 183 6.46 12.23 13.89
N ARG A 184 5.96 11.13 14.46
CA ARG A 184 6.29 10.69 15.82
C ARG A 184 6.74 9.23 15.82
N PRO A 185 7.58 8.81 16.78
CA PRO A 185 7.87 7.38 16.97
C PRO A 185 6.58 6.56 17.04
N GLY A 186 6.52 5.47 16.27
CA GLY A 186 5.31 4.65 16.08
C GLY A 186 4.52 4.95 14.79
N ASP A 187 4.78 6.07 14.11
CA ASP A 187 4.12 6.40 12.84
C ASP A 187 4.57 5.50 11.69
N ASP A 188 3.62 5.12 10.84
CA ASP A 188 3.92 4.56 9.52
C ASP A 188 3.51 5.56 8.45
N VAL A 189 4.38 5.74 7.46
CA VAL A 189 4.07 6.47 6.24
C VAL A 189 3.98 5.47 5.09
N LEU A 190 2.83 5.43 4.41
CA LEU A 190 2.60 4.62 3.23
C LEU A 190 2.58 5.50 1.99
N LEU A 191 3.54 5.30 1.10
CA LEU A 191 3.66 5.99 -0.18
C LEU A 191 3.00 5.16 -1.28
N LEU A 192 1.97 5.72 -1.92
CA LEU A 192 1.17 5.07 -2.95
C LEU A 192 1.35 5.80 -4.29
N SER A 193 2.10 5.19 -5.21
CA SER A 193 2.21 5.68 -6.59
C SER A 193 2.80 4.63 -7.52
N ASN A 194 2.37 4.65 -8.77
CA ASN A 194 3.03 3.94 -9.87
C ASN A 194 4.12 4.77 -10.58
N ALA A 195 4.40 6.00 -10.14
CA ALA A 195 5.43 6.91 -10.66
C ALA A 195 6.45 7.27 -9.56
N SER A 196 7.08 8.44 -9.63
CA SER A 196 8.19 8.84 -8.76
C SER A 196 7.78 9.51 -7.44
N LEU A 197 6.49 9.71 -7.17
CA LEU A 197 6.00 10.53 -6.05
C LEU A 197 6.56 11.97 -6.07
N ARG A 198 7.09 12.43 -7.21
CA ARG A 198 7.66 13.77 -7.42
C ARG A 198 8.66 14.18 -6.32
N GLY A 199 9.46 13.23 -5.84
CA GLY A 199 10.54 13.50 -4.87
C GLY A 199 10.14 13.42 -3.40
N VAL A 200 8.87 13.09 -3.07
CA VAL A 200 8.40 12.94 -1.68
C VAL A 200 9.17 11.85 -0.95
N ARG A 201 9.37 10.70 -1.61
CA ARG A 201 10.08 9.55 -1.04
C ARG A 201 11.48 9.95 -0.58
N GLU A 202 12.26 10.55 -1.47
CA GLU A 202 13.65 10.93 -1.19
C GLU A 202 13.71 12.04 -0.14
N ALA A 203 12.73 12.96 -0.11
CA ALA A 203 12.65 13.99 0.91
C ALA A 203 12.40 13.42 2.31
N LEU A 204 11.45 12.49 2.45
CA LEU A 204 11.15 11.83 3.73
C LEU A 204 12.31 10.96 4.22
N LEU A 205 12.94 10.19 3.32
CA LEU A 205 14.09 9.36 3.68
C LEU A 205 15.27 10.21 4.18
N ARG A 206 15.52 11.37 3.55
CA ARG A 206 16.56 12.31 4.03
C ARG A 206 16.21 12.90 5.39
N ALA A 207 14.94 13.25 5.61
CA ALA A 207 14.51 13.85 6.88
C ALA A 207 14.68 12.89 8.08
N LEU A 208 14.52 11.58 7.87
CA LEU A 208 14.68 10.57 8.92
C LEU A 208 16.12 10.05 9.09
N SER A 209 17.01 10.35 8.14
CA SER A 209 18.43 9.94 8.21
C SER A 209 19.32 10.97 8.93
N GLY A 210 18.75 12.12 9.31
CA GLY A 210 19.43 13.24 9.98
C GLY A 210 19.46 13.11 11.49
#